data_AF-R5M1B1-F1
#
_entry.id   AF-R5M1B1-F1
#
_cell.length_a   1.000
_cell.length_b   1.000
_cell.length_c   1.000
_cell.angle_alpha   90.00
_cell.angle_beta   90.00
_cell.angle_gamma   90.00
#
_symmetry.space_group_name_H-M   'P 1'
#
loop_
_entity.id
_entity.type
_entity.pdbx_description
1 polymer ?
#
loop_
_entity_poly.entity_id
_entity_poly.type
_entity_poly.pdbx_seq_one_letter_code
_entity_poly.pdbx_strand_id
1 'polypeptide(L)'
;MTNVYKKQIEDLEIILPTFKIASAIIHYDETSPHMHIVSVPIKYKSKNGMFKQVGKSDVFTKTKLIELQDKMRTLCIASFNKEYSLNNVLKTKQKGRNKDINVKDMGGYIEMQEEISKNKERLEIANKKSLELDNNSNDVKDIVNNLKTTFTNKDKYVLNKDDKDKIDKFIQQVDSTNKEYKKMQKLSIP
;
A
#
# COMPACT_ATOMS: atom_id res chain seq x y z
N MET A 1 3.27 -17.03 -25.09
CA MET A 1 4.04 -16.44 -23.97
C MET A 1 5.36 -15.85 -24.46
N THR A 2 6.10 -16.55 -25.32
CA THR A 2 7.36 -16.06 -25.89
C THR A 2 7.26 -14.68 -26.54
N ASN A 3 6.20 -14.43 -27.33
CA ASN A 3 5.99 -13.13 -27.97
C ASN A 3 5.79 -12.00 -26.96
N VAL A 4 5.03 -12.27 -25.89
CA VAL A 4 4.83 -11.33 -24.78
C VAL A 4 6.17 -11.02 -24.09
N TYR A 5 7.02 -12.02 -23.83
CA TYR A 5 8.35 -11.80 -23.24
C TYR A 5 9.29 -11.02 -24.17
N LYS A 6 9.31 -11.34 -25.46
CA LYS A 6 10.07 -10.56 -26.46
C LYS A 6 9.64 -9.09 -26.44
N LYS A 7 8.33 -8.85 -26.41
CA LYS A 7 7.81 -7.48 -26.36
C LYS A 7 8.21 -6.75 -25.08
N GLN A 8 8.20 -7.42 -23.93
CA GLN A 8 8.68 -6.85 -22.67
C GLN A 8 10.17 -6.49 -22.71
N ILE A 9 11.01 -7.27 -23.41
CA ILE A 9 12.42 -6.94 -23.60
C ILE A 9 12.57 -5.65 -24.41
N GLU A 10 11.88 -5.54 -25.54
CA GLU A 10 11.89 -4.33 -26.38
C GLU A 10 11.45 -3.10 -25.58
N ASP A 11 10.35 -3.21 -24.85
CA ASP A 11 9.80 -2.12 -24.06
C ASP A 11 10.77 -1.71 -22.94
N LEU A 12 11.46 -2.66 -22.32
CA LEU A 12 12.49 -2.39 -21.30
C LEU A 12 13.69 -1.64 -21.89
N GLU A 13 14.16 -2.02 -23.09
CA GLU A 13 15.26 -1.32 -23.78
C GLU A 13 14.90 0.12 -24.16
N ILE A 14 13.64 0.35 -24.55
CA ILE A 14 13.11 1.69 -24.86
C ILE A 14 13.01 2.54 -23.58
N ILE A 15 12.45 1.98 -22.50
CA ILE A 15 12.26 2.72 -21.25
C ILE A 15 13.59 3.04 -20.57
N LEU A 16 14.54 2.10 -20.59
CA LEU A 16 15.80 2.21 -19.88
C LEU A 16 16.99 1.92 -20.80
N PRO A 17 17.31 2.81 -21.76
CA PRO A 17 18.35 2.55 -22.77
C PRO A 17 19.76 2.45 -22.20
N THR A 18 19.98 2.93 -20.97
CA THR A 18 21.24 2.79 -20.23
C THR A 18 21.42 1.40 -19.61
N PHE A 19 20.40 0.53 -19.64
CA PHE A 19 20.46 -0.84 -19.15
C PHE A 19 20.58 -1.79 -20.34
N LYS A 20 21.81 -2.17 -20.68
CA LYS A 20 22.07 -2.98 -21.89
C LYS A 20 21.88 -4.46 -21.59
N ILE A 21 20.94 -5.09 -22.29
CA ILE A 21 20.62 -6.50 -22.12
C ILE A 21 21.67 -7.34 -22.83
N ALA A 22 22.27 -8.29 -22.11
CA ALA A 22 23.27 -9.21 -22.62
C ALA A 22 22.66 -10.59 -22.89
N SER A 23 21.70 -11.02 -22.06
CA SER A 23 20.99 -12.28 -22.22
C SER A 23 19.58 -12.20 -21.64
N ALA A 24 18.65 -12.94 -22.25
CA ALA A 24 17.30 -13.14 -21.74
C ALA A 24 16.94 -14.63 -21.91
N ILE A 25 16.72 -15.33 -20.80
CA ILE A 25 16.47 -16.77 -20.76
C ILE A 25 15.07 -16.97 -20.19
N ILE A 26 14.25 -17.78 -20.86
CA ILE A 26 12.88 -18.07 -20.42
C ILE A 26 12.84 -19.50 -19.90
N HIS A 27 12.38 -19.68 -18.67
CA HIS A 27 12.13 -20.99 -18.07
C HIS A 27 10.64 -21.31 -18.23
N TYR A 28 10.34 -22.46 -18.83
CA TYR A 28 8.97 -22.99 -19.02
C TYR A 28 8.70 -24.25 -18.22
N ASP A 29 9.74 -24.81 -17.61
CA ASP A 29 9.81 -26.08 -16.88
C ASP A 29 9.62 -25.92 -15.36
N GLU A 30 9.44 -24.68 -14.89
CA GLU A 30 9.16 -24.37 -13.49
C GLU A 30 7.66 -24.08 -13.24
N THR A 31 7.26 -23.91 -11.98
CA THR A 31 5.85 -23.72 -11.55
C THR A 31 5.12 -22.61 -12.30
N SER A 32 5.82 -21.56 -12.70
CA SER A 32 5.29 -20.50 -13.56
C SER A 32 6.34 -20.14 -14.60
N PRO A 33 5.94 -19.99 -15.88
CA PRO A 33 6.83 -19.41 -16.88
C PRO A 33 7.34 -18.05 -16.41
N HIS A 34 8.65 -17.85 -16.48
CA HIS A 34 9.29 -16.58 -16.14
C HIS A 34 10.58 -16.40 -16.94
N MET A 35 11.11 -15.19 -16.91
CA MET A 35 12.27 -14.80 -17.70
C MET A 35 13.34 -14.18 -16.80
N HIS A 36 14.57 -14.67 -16.93
CA HIS A 36 15.75 -14.08 -16.34
C HIS A 36 16.46 -13.20 -17.36
N ILE A 37 16.76 -11.96 -16.97
CA ILE A 37 17.49 -11.01 -17.81
C ILE A 37 18.85 -10.73 -17.16
N VAL A 38 19.92 -10.91 -17.93
CA VAL A 38 21.28 -10.50 -17.57
C VAL A 38 21.64 -9.28 -18.38
N SER A 39 22.13 -8.24 -17.71
CA SER A 39 22.30 -6.93 -18.32
C SER A 39 23.32 -6.07 -17.55
N VAL A 40 23.81 -5.03 -18.23
CA VAL A 40 24.85 -4.14 -17.73
C VAL A 40 24.28 -2.72 -17.61
N PRO A 41 24.20 -2.15 -16.39
CA PRO A 41 23.80 -0.77 -16.20
C PRO A 41 24.97 0.17 -16.53
N ILE A 42 24.80 0.99 -17.56
CA ILE A 42 25.81 1.89 -18.09
C ILE A 42 25.55 3.32 -17.60
N LYS A 43 26.58 3.90 -16.99
CA LYS A 43 26.66 5.31 -16.64
C LYS A 43 27.58 6.03 -17.64
N TYR A 44 27.18 7.24 -18.00
CA TYR A 44 27.99 8.15 -18.81
C TYR A 44 28.43 9.37 -17.98
N LYS A 45 29.46 10.09 -18.46
CA LYS A 45 29.96 11.33 -17.84
C LYS A 45 30.45 11.13 -16.39
N SER A 46 31.26 10.09 -16.17
CA SER A 46 31.90 9.91 -14.86
C SER A 46 32.89 11.03 -14.56
N LYS A 47 32.91 11.54 -13.32
CA LYS A 47 33.85 12.60 -12.89
C LYS A 47 35.30 12.10 -12.83
N ASN A 48 35.49 10.82 -12.54
CA ASN A 48 36.79 10.17 -12.41
C ASN A 48 36.84 8.93 -13.31
N GLY A 49 37.93 8.74 -14.05
CA GLY A 49 38.16 7.58 -14.90
C GLY A 49 37.44 7.62 -16.26
N MET A 50 37.11 6.46 -16.82
CA MET A 50 36.53 6.31 -18.17
C MET A 50 35.18 7.04 -18.32
N PHE A 51 34.92 7.63 -19.50
CA PHE A 51 33.66 8.32 -19.81
C PHE A 51 32.41 7.41 -19.66
N LYS A 52 32.57 6.13 -20.01
CA LYS A 52 31.54 5.08 -19.96
C LYS A 52 31.94 4.06 -18.90
N GLN A 53 31.08 3.85 -17.90
CA GLN A 53 31.35 2.96 -16.77
C GLN A 53 30.10 2.16 -16.39
N VAL A 54 30.30 1.10 -15.61
CA VAL A 54 29.19 0.36 -15.00
C VAL A 54 28.75 1.12 -13.74
N GLY A 55 27.46 1.42 -13.63
CA GLY A 55 26.92 2.22 -12.53
C GLY A 55 25.50 1.82 -12.15
N LYS A 56 25.36 0.77 -11.34
CA LYS A 56 24.05 0.26 -10.90
C LYS A 56 23.23 1.34 -10.19
N SER A 57 23.80 2.01 -9.20
CA SER A 57 23.09 2.99 -8.38
C SER A 57 22.70 4.27 -9.13
N ASP A 58 23.43 4.60 -10.20
CA ASP A 58 23.10 5.75 -11.07
C ASP A 58 21.94 5.44 -12.01
N VAL A 59 21.90 4.21 -12.53
CA VAL A 59 20.83 3.73 -13.41
C VAL A 59 19.56 3.42 -12.62
N PHE A 60 19.70 2.75 -11.47
CA PHE A 60 18.58 2.30 -10.64
C PHE A 60 18.51 3.08 -9.32
N THR A 61 17.84 4.23 -9.37
CA THR A 61 17.43 4.97 -8.17
C THR A 61 16.05 4.48 -7.72
N LYS A 62 15.69 4.74 -6.45
CA LYS A 62 14.37 4.38 -5.90
C LYS A 62 13.22 4.89 -6.77
N THR A 63 13.27 6.14 -7.19
CA THR A 63 12.26 6.76 -8.06
C THR A 63 12.18 6.08 -9.42
N LYS A 64 13.34 5.84 -10.06
CA LYS A 64 13.39 5.15 -11.36
C LYS A 64 12.86 3.73 -11.29
N LEU A 65 13.11 3.00 -10.19
CA LEU A 65 12.59 1.65 -10.00
C LEU A 65 11.05 1.65 -9.90
N ILE A 66 10.47 2.63 -9.22
CA ILE A 66 9.01 2.79 -9.11
C ILE A 66 8.42 3.07 -10.51
N GLU A 67 8.96 4.07 -11.20
CA GLU A 67 8.53 4.45 -12.55
C GLU A 67 8.66 3.30 -13.56
N LEU A 68 9.80 2.60 -13.53
CA LEU A 68 10.05 1.43 -14.38
C LEU A 68 9.01 0.35 -14.11
N GLN A 69 8.74 0.05 -12.85
CA GLN A 69 7.75 -0.95 -12.47
C GLN A 69 6.34 -0.56 -12.94
N ASP A 70 5.93 0.69 -12.80
CA ASP A 70 4.62 1.16 -13.29
C ASP A 70 4.50 1.07 -14.81
N LYS A 71 5.49 1.59 -15.55
CA LYS A 71 5.51 1.54 -17.02
C LYS A 71 5.49 0.11 -17.54
N MET A 72 6.38 -0.75 -17.02
CA MET A 72 6.47 -2.15 -17.45
C MET A 72 5.18 -2.92 -17.15
N ARG A 73 4.51 -2.68 -16.02
CA ARG A 73 3.24 -3.35 -15.70
C ARG A 73 2.14 -3.01 -16.69
N THR A 74 2.01 -1.74 -17.05
CA THR A 74 1.01 -1.27 -18.03
C THR A 74 1.27 -1.86 -19.42
N LEU A 75 2.52 -1.84 -19.88
CA LEU A 75 2.89 -2.40 -21.19
C LEU A 75 2.79 -3.93 -21.22
N CYS A 76 3.16 -4.60 -20.13
CA CYS A 76 3.06 -6.05 -20.00
C CYS A 76 1.59 -6.52 -20.10
N ILE A 77 0.67 -5.91 -19.35
CA ILE A 77 -0.74 -6.34 -19.43
C ILE A 77 -1.36 -5.99 -20.78
N ALA A 78 -0.99 -4.86 -21.38
CA ALA A 78 -1.46 -4.48 -22.72
C ALA A 78 -0.98 -5.46 -23.80
N SER A 79 0.30 -5.83 -23.79
CA SER A 79 0.87 -6.80 -24.74
C SER A 79 0.31 -8.21 -24.52
N PHE A 80 0.13 -8.63 -23.27
CA PHE A 80 -0.50 -9.91 -22.94
C PHE A 80 -1.95 -9.98 -23.44
N ASN A 81 -2.75 -8.96 -23.12
CA ASN A 81 -4.14 -8.88 -23.55
C ASN A 81 -4.26 -8.85 -25.07
N LYS A 82 -3.37 -8.12 -25.75
CA LYS A 82 -3.32 -8.08 -27.22
C LYS A 82 -2.99 -9.46 -27.82
N GLU A 83 -1.95 -10.13 -27.32
CA GLU A 83 -1.50 -11.43 -27.84
C GLU A 83 -2.58 -12.50 -27.70
N TYR A 84 -3.30 -12.49 -26.57
CA TYR A 84 -4.28 -13.51 -26.24
C TYR A 84 -5.74 -13.09 -26.48
N SER A 85 -5.97 -11.86 -26.97
CA SER A 85 -7.30 -11.27 -27.14
C SER A 85 -8.14 -11.30 -25.84
N LEU A 86 -7.52 -10.94 -24.72
CA LEU A 86 -8.12 -10.93 -23.38
C LEU A 86 -8.29 -9.49 -22.86
N ASN A 87 -9.05 -9.32 -21.78
CA ASN A 87 -9.24 -8.04 -21.08
C ASN A 87 -8.86 -8.16 -19.60
N ASN A 88 -7.73 -8.81 -19.31
CA ASN A 88 -7.28 -9.01 -17.94
C ASN A 88 -6.74 -7.71 -17.33
N VAL A 89 -6.87 -7.60 -16.00
CA VAL A 89 -6.34 -6.48 -15.22
C VAL A 89 -5.40 -7.03 -14.14
N LEU A 90 -4.19 -6.46 -14.03
CA LEU A 90 -3.26 -6.84 -12.97
C LEU A 90 -3.77 -6.35 -11.61
N LYS A 91 -3.60 -7.18 -10.57
CA LYS A 91 -3.88 -6.79 -9.18
C LYS A 91 -3.16 -5.48 -8.84
N THR A 92 -3.84 -4.59 -8.12
CA THR A 92 -3.29 -3.29 -7.71
C THR A 92 -2.04 -3.48 -6.84
N LYS A 93 -1.10 -2.53 -6.95
CA LYS A 93 0.06 -2.52 -6.06
C LYS A 93 -0.44 -2.28 -4.63
N GLN A 94 -0.03 -3.14 -3.71
CA GLN A 94 -0.35 -3.01 -2.29
C GLN A 94 0.93 -2.61 -1.56
N LYS A 95 0.80 -1.65 -0.65
CA LYS A 95 1.89 -1.30 0.24
C LYS A 95 2.16 -2.46 1.22
N GLY A 96 3.40 -2.60 1.70
CA GLY A 96 3.83 -3.71 2.56
C GLY A 96 4.25 -4.99 1.83
N ARG A 97 4.00 -5.12 0.51
CA ARG A 97 4.52 -6.23 -0.32
C ARG A 97 5.93 -5.99 -0.85
N ASN A 98 6.74 -5.24 -0.09
CA ASN A 98 8.08 -4.81 -0.47
C ASN A 98 9.17 -5.75 0.09
N LYS A 99 8.77 -6.80 0.81
CA LYS A 99 9.68 -7.82 1.31
C LYS A 99 9.92 -8.83 0.20
N ASP A 100 11.17 -8.91 -0.26
CA ASP A 100 11.60 -9.99 -1.12
C ASP A 100 11.69 -11.29 -0.30
N ILE A 101 11.06 -12.35 -0.79
CA ILE A 101 10.97 -13.64 -0.10
C ILE A 101 11.72 -14.63 -0.97
N ASN A 102 12.73 -15.27 -0.40
CA ASN A 102 13.49 -16.28 -1.13
C ASN A 102 12.56 -17.43 -1.53
N VAL A 103 12.79 -18.02 -2.71
CA VAL A 103 11.99 -19.15 -3.21
C VAL A 103 11.96 -20.32 -2.20
N LYS A 104 13.01 -20.51 -1.40
CA LYS A 104 13.06 -21.54 -0.34
C LYS A 104 12.07 -21.29 0.81
N ASP A 105 11.75 -20.02 1.05
CA ASP A 105 10.88 -19.58 2.15
C ASP A 105 9.43 -19.34 1.67
N MET A 106 9.13 -19.61 0.39
CA MET A 106 7.79 -19.46 -0.19
C MET A 106 6.75 -20.43 0.39
N GLY A 107 7.16 -21.49 1.10
CA GLY A 107 6.23 -22.44 1.71
C GLY A 107 5.23 -21.78 2.67
N GLY A 108 5.68 -20.79 3.45
CA GLY A 108 4.82 -20.01 4.37
C GLY A 108 4.16 -18.77 3.73
N TYR A 109 4.35 -18.54 2.43
CA TYR A 109 3.85 -17.34 1.76
C TYR A 109 2.33 -17.26 1.73
N ILE A 110 1.67 -18.41 1.52
CA ILE A 110 0.20 -18.49 1.47
C ILE A 110 -0.38 -18.12 2.84
N GLU A 111 0.16 -18.69 3.92
CA GLU A 111 -0.25 -18.38 5.30
C GLU A 111 -0.04 -16.90 5.63
N MET A 112 1.12 -16.34 5.26
CA MET A 112 1.41 -14.92 5.42
C MET A 112 0.40 -14.03 4.66
N GLN A 113 0.03 -14.42 3.43
CA GLN A 113 -0.97 -13.68 2.64
C GLN A 113 -2.36 -13.71 3.26
N GLU A 114 -2.77 -14.86 3.79
CA GLU A 114 -4.03 -14.99 4.52
C GLU A 114 -4.04 -14.13 5.78
N GLU A 115 -2.95 -14.12 6.54
CA GLU A 115 -2.83 -13.31 7.74
C GLU A 115 -2.88 -11.80 7.42
N ILE A 116 -2.18 -11.36 6.37
CA ILE A 116 -2.25 -9.98 5.88
C ILE A 116 -3.69 -9.62 5.49
N SER A 117 -4.40 -10.52 4.81
CA SER A 117 -5.80 -10.30 4.42
C SER A 117 -6.72 -10.16 5.63
N LYS A 118 -6.60 -11.07 6.61
CA LYS A 118 -7.38 -11.03 7.86
C LYS A 118 -7.09 -9.75 8.67
N ASN A 119 -5.83 -9.33 8.73
CA ASN A 119 -5.43 -8.12 9.43
C ASN A 119 -5.97 -6.86 8.74
N LYS A 120 -6.01 -6.83 7.40
CA LYS A 120 -6.62 -5.74 6.64
C LYS A 120 -8.12 -5.62 6.91
N GLU A 121 -8.83 -6.73 6.91
CA GLU A 121 -10.28 -6.75 7.22
C GLU A 121 -10.54 -6.24 8.65
N ARG A 122 -9.75 -6.70 9.63
CA ARG A 122 -9.81 -6.20 11.02
C ARG A 122 -9.58 -4.69 11.11
N LEU A 123 -8.62 -4.16 10.36
CA LEU A 123 -8.34 -2.71 10.29
C LEU A 123 -9.51 -1.92 9.69
N GLU A 124 -10.15 -2.42 8.64
CA GLU A 124 -11.33 -1.79 8.02
C GLU A 124 -12.52 -1.75 8.99
N ILE A 125 -12.82 -2.87 9.66
CA ILE A 125 -13.87 -2.95 10.69
C ILE A 125 -13.60 -1.94 11.81
N ALA A 126 -12.36 -1.89 12.29
CA ALA A 126 -12.01 -1.02 13.40
C ALA A 126 -12.00 0.47 13.00
N ASN A 127 -11.68 0.80 11.74
CA ASN A 127 -11.88 2.15 11.20
C ASN A 127 -13.35 2.56 11.19
N LYS A 128 -14.24 1.66 10.75
CA LYS A 128 -15.69 1.93 10.75
C LYS A 128 -16.20 2.20 12.16
N LYS A 129 -15.79 1.38 13.14
CA LYS A 129 -16.12 1.57 14.57
C LYS A 129 -15.56 2.89 15.12
N SER A 130 -14.35 3.27 14.70
CA SER A 130 -13.73 4.54 15.10
C SER A 130 -14.50 5.75 14.58
N LEU A 131 -15.03 5.70 13.36
CA LEU A 131 -15.91 6.75 12.82
C LEU A 131 -17.26 6.81 13.53
N GLU A 132 -17.86 5.65 13.81
CA GLU A 132 -19.10 5.55 14.58
C GLU A 132 -18.93 6.12 15.99
N LEU A 133 -17.77 5.88 16.63
CA LEU A 133 -17.45 6.43 17.93
C LEU A 133 -17.36 7.97 17.92
N ASP A 134 -16.85 8.60 16.85
CA ASP A 134 -16.86 10.07 16.75
C ASP A 134 -18.30 10.60 16.72
N ASN A 135 -19.15 9.98 15.92
CA ASN A 135 -20.54 10.42 15.76
C ASN A 135 -21.27 10.29 17.10
N ASN A 136 -21.15 9.13 17.77
CA ASN A 136 -21.74 8.91 19.09
C ASN A 136 -21.19 9.89 20.14
N SER A 137 -19.89 10.18 20.12
CA SER A 137 -19.26 11.14 21.03
C SER A 137 -19.82 12.56 20.83
N ASN A 138 -19.99 12.99 19.58
CA ASN A 138 -20.60 14.28 19.24
C ASN A 138 -22.08 14.33 19.66
N ASP A 139 -22.85 13.27 19.39
CA ASP A 139 -24.27 13.19 19.77
C ASP A 139 -24.45 13.30 21.29
N VAL A 140 -23.62 12.57 22.06
CA VAL A 140 -23.66 12.65 23.53
C VAL A 140 -23.27 14.04 24.02
N LYS A 141 -22.26 14.66 23.41
CA LYS A 141 -21.85 16.03 23.73
C LYS A 141 -22.97 17.04 23.48
N ASP A 142 -23.71 16.88 22.38
CA ASP A 142 -24.87 17.71 22.07
C ASP A 142 -26.01 17.50 23.07
N ILE A 143 -26.30 16.25 23.45
CA ILE A 143 -27.27 15.94 24.50
C ILE A 143 -26.87 16.63 25.81
N VAL A 144 -25.62 16.47 26.25
CA VAL A 144 -25.09 17.03 27.51
C VAL A 144 -25.11 18.56 27.50
N ASN A 145 -24.83 19.19 26.35
CA ASN A 145 -24.92 20.64 26.19
C ASN A 145 -26.37 21.15 26.23
N ASN A 146 -27.32 20.37 25.71
CA ASN A 146 -28.73 20.73 25.63
C ASN A 146 -29.53 20.44 26.92
N LEU A 147 -28.95 19.71 27.89
CA LEU A 147 -29.55 19.52 29.22
C LEU A 147 -29.63 20.85 29.99
N LYS A 148 -30.86 21.32 30.27
CA LYS A 148 -31.13 22.54 31.07
C LYS A 148 -31.25 22.22 32.56
N THR A 149 -30.72 23.11 33.40
CA THR A 149 -30.77 23.07 34.89
C THR A 149 -32.14 23.47 35.48
N THR A 150 -33.26 23.22 34.80
CA THR A 150 -34.57 23.78 35.20
C THR A 150 -35.31 22.94 36.23
N PHE A 151 -35.77 23.58 37.30
CA PHE A 151 -36.49 23.02 38.46
C PHE A 151 -37.98 22.63 38.23
N THR A 152 -38.57 22.89 37.06
CA THR A 152 -40.04 23.04 36.94
C THR A 152 -40.82 21.97 36.16
N ASN A 153 -40.21 20.93 35.59
CA ASN A 153 -40.94 19.85 34.91
C ASN A 153 -40.71 18.48 35.60
N LYS A 154 -41.80 17.76 35.91
CA LYS A 154 -41.79 16.46 36.60
C LYS A 154 -41.07 15.33 35.84
N ASP A 155 -40.86 15.48 34.53
CA ASP A 155 -40.26 14.45 33.66
C ASP A 155 -38.84 14.81 33.18
N LYS A 156 -38.12 15.75 33.83
CA LYS A 156 -36.75 16.13 33.45
C LYS A 156 -35.72 15.67 34.48
N TYR A 157 -34.65 15.02 34.00
CA TYR A 157 -33.45 14.74 34.79
C TYR A 157 -32.66 16.05 35.02
N VAL A 158 -32.34 16.34 36.28
CA VAL A 158 -31.48 17.48 36.66
C VAL A 158 -30.05 16.97 36.82
N LEU A 159 -29.15 17.45 35.97
CA LEU A 159 -27.73 17.13 36.05
C LEU A 159 -27.03 18.23 36.85
N ASN A 160 -26.33 17.87 37.93
CA ASN A 160 -25.52 18.83 38.67
C ASN A 160 -24.25 19.17 37.85
N LYS A 161 -23.60 20.28 38.21
CA LYS A 161 -22.43 20.78 37.47
C LYS A 161 -21.26 19.79 37.53
N ASP A 162 -21.01 19.18 38.69
CA ASP A 162 -19.87 18.27 38.88
C ASP A 162 -20.00 17.00 38.03
N ASP A 163 -21.20 16.45 37.90
CA ASP A 163 -21.48 15.27 37.08
C ASP A 163 -21.46 15.63 35.60
N LYS A 164 -21.88 16.84 35.22
CA LYS A 164 -21.71 17.34 33.84
C LYS A 164 -20.22 17.43 33.49
N ASP A 165 -19.42 18.03 34.36
CA ASP A 165 -17.97 18.18 34.16
C ASP A 165 -17.26 16.82 34.08
N LYS A 166 -17.72 15.79 34.83
CA LYS A 166 -17.22 14.41 34.71
C LYS A 166 -17.55 13.79 33.35
N ILE A 167 -18.77 13.98 32.87
CA ILE A 167 -19.20 13.47 31.55
C ILE A 167 -18.39 14.15 30.44
N ASP A 168 -18.23 15.47 30.49
CA ASP A 168 -17.42 16.22 29.52
C ASP A 168 -15.96 15.75 29.49
N LYS A 169 -15.36 15.50 30.67
CA LYS A 169 -14.02 14.92 30.77
C LYS A 169 -13.94 13.52 30.16
N PHE A 170 -14.94 12.67 30.38
CA PHE A 170 -14.99 11.33 29.79
C PHE A 170 -15.09 11.39 28.26
N ILE A 171 -15.96 12.26 27.72
CA ILE A 171 -16.08 12.49 26.26
C ILE A 171 -14.74 12.95 25.68
N GLN A 172 -14.05 13.90 26.32
CA GLN A 172 -12.73 14.35 25.88
C GLN A 172 -11.67 13.23 25.89
N GLN A 173 -11.71 12.35 26.90
CA GLN A 173 -10.83 11.18 26.95
C GLN A 173 -11.12 10.23 25.79
N VAL A 174 -12.40 9.91 25.53
CA VAL A 174 -12.83 9.08 24.41
C VAL A 174 -12.36 9.66 23.07
N ASP A 175 -12.55 10.97 22.85
CA ASP A 175 -12.10 11.67 21.64
C ASP A 175 -10.58 11.60 21.47
N SER A 176 -9.84 11.83 22.56
CA SER A 176 -8.37 11.78 22.55
C SER A 176 -7.86 10.38 22.22
N THR A 177 -8.39 9.36 22.89
CA THR A 177 -8.05 7.96 22.63
C THR A 177 -8.40 7.55 21.20
N ASN A 178 -9.56 7.98 20.67
CA ASN A 178 -9.94 7.68 19.30
C ASN A 178 -9.03 8.37 18.26
N LYS A 179 -8.57 9.60 18.55
CA LYS A 179 -7.57 10.29 17.72
C LYS A 179 -6.23 9.59 17.72
N GLU A 180 -5.75 9.15 18.88
CA GLU A 180 -4.52 8.36 18.99
C GLU A 180 -4.65 7.03 18.23
N TYR A 181 -5.80 6.34 18.37
CA TYR A 181 -6.11 5.13 17.63
C TYR A 181 -6.01 5.33 16.12
N LYS A 182 -6.63 6.40 15.58
CA LYS A 182 -6.53 6.76 14.15
C LYS A 182 -5.10 7.08 13.72
N LYS A 183 -4.29 7.69 14.59
CA LYS A 183 -2.87 7.96 14.30
C LYS A 183 -2.07 6.66 14.21
N MET A 184 -2.28 5.74 15.15
CA MET A 184 -1.65 4.41 15.13
C MET A 184 -2.06 3.60 13.89
N GLN A 185 -3.34 3.65 13.51
CA GLN A 185 -3.84 3.09 12.25
C GLN A 185 -3.10 3.64 11.03
N LYS A 186 -3.00 4.97 10.90
CA LYS A 186 -2.26 5.60 9.78
C LYS A 186 -0.80 5.17 9.68
N LEU A 187 -0.16 4.87 10.82
CA LEU A 187 1.22 4.39 10.89
C LEU A 187 1.33 2.88 10.63
N SER A 188 0.25 2.13 10.88
CA SER A 188 0.19 0.66 10.73
C SER A 188 -0.28 0.22 9.34
N ILE A 189 -0.84 1.13 8.55
CA ILE A 189 -1.06 0.91 7.11
C ILE A 189 0.34 0.95 6.48
N PRO A 190 0.90 -0.19 6.02
CA PRO A 190 2.22 -0.23 5.42
C PRO A 190 2.28 0.61 4.14
#